data_AF-A0A2M8L330-F1
#
_entry.id   AF-A0A2M8L330-F1
#
_cell.length_a   1.000
_cell.length_b   1.000
_cell.length_c   1.000
_cell.angle_alpha   90.00
_cell.angle_beta   90.00
_cell.angle_gamma   90.00
#
_symmetry.space_group_name_H-M   'P 1'
#
loop_
_entity.id
_entity.type
_entity.pdbx_description
1 polymer ?
#
loop_
_entity_poly.entity_id
_entity_poly.type
_entity_poly.pdbx_seq_one_letter_code
_entity_poly.pdbx_strand_id
1 'polypeptide(L)' 'MGEAIFAKLETIARWLQLKYMASRRTTEIVEPGRIRFHPQDARVWVLKEYQKRLKKLCLA' A
#
# COMPACT_ATOMS: atom_id res chain seq x y z
N MET A 1 -13.23 -16.59 -29.03
CA MET A 1 -13.16 -17.46 -27.83
C MET A 1 -11.88 -17.29 -27.01
N GLY A 2 -10.75 -16.82 -27.58
CA GLY A 2 -9.50 -16.63 -26.83
C GLY A 2 -9.52 -15.50 -25.78
N GLU A 3 -10.07 -14.33 -26.13
CA GLU A 3 -10.14 -13.14 -25.26
C GLU A 3 -10.75 -13.41 -23.87
N ALA A 4 -11.85 -14.16 -23.81
CA ALA A 4 -12.54 -14.47 -22.57
C ALA A 4 -11.73 -15.40 -21.64
N ILE A 5 -10.88 -16.25 -22.22
CA ILE A 5 -9.99 -17.14 -21.47
C ILE A 5 -8.84 -16.32 -20.90
N PHE A 6 -8.23 -15.43 -21.69
CA PHE A 6 -7.17 -14.54 -21.23
C PHE A 6 -7.66 -13.60 -20.11
N ALA A 7 -8.86 -13.02 -20.22
CA ALA A 7 -9.42 -12.17 -19.17
C ALA A 7 -9.65 -12.92 -17.84
N LYS A 8 -10.08 -14.19 -17.91
CA LYS A 8 -10.23 -15.04 -16.71
C LYS A 8 -8.88 -15.36 -16.09
N LEU A 9 -7.89 -15.71 -16.91
CA LEU A 9 -6.52 -15.99 -16.44
C LEU A 9 -5.88 -14.75 -15.82
N GLU A 10 -6.07 -13.56 -16.42
CA GLU A 10 -5.60 -12.29 -15.87
C GLU A 10 -6.20 -12.01 -14.49
N THR A 11 -7.51 -12.23 -14.34
CA THR A 11 -8.20 -12.03 -13.05
C THR A 11 -7.62 -12.94 -11.96
N ILE A 12 -7.38 -14.21 -12.29
CA ILE A 12 -6.81 -15.19 -11.37
C ILE A 12 -5.36 -14.85 -11.03
N ALA A 13 -4.55 -14.50 -12.04
CA ALA A 13 -3.16 -14.10 -11.87
C ALA A 13 -3.04 -12.86 -10.97
N ARG A 14 -3.89 -11.84 -11.20
CA ARG A 14 -3.96 -10.63 -10.36
C ARG A 14 -4.31 -10.97 -8.92
N TRP A 15 -5.29 -11.86 -8.70
CA TRP A 15 -5.67 -12.28 -7.35
C TRP A 15 -4.53 -13.00 -6.63
N LEU A 16 -3.86 -13.94 -7.31
CA LEU A 16 -2.70 -14.64 -6.77
C LEU A 16 -1.54 -13.68 -6.44
N GLN A 17 -1.26 -12.73 -7.34
CA GLN A 17 -0.22 -11.71 -7.15
C GLN A 17 -0.51 -10.85 -5.92
N LEU A 18 -1.73 -10.32 -5.78
CA LEU A 18 -2.10 -9.49 -4.64
C LEU A 18 -2.04 -10.27 -3.32
N LYS A 19 -2.46 -11.54 -3.31
CA LYS A 19 -2.41 -12.40 -2.11
C LYS A 19 -0.97 -12.70 -1.69
N TYR A 20 -0.08 -12.96 -2.65
CA TYR A 20 1.35 -13.17 -2.40
C TYR A 20 2.04 -11.89 -1.89
N MET A 21 1.71 -10.74 -2.48
CA MET A 21 2.23 -9.45 -2.02
C MET A 21 1.68 -9.06 -0.64
N ALA A 22 0.44 -9.45 -0.30
CA ALA A 22 -0.16 -9.15 1.00
C ALA A 22 0.59 -9.82 2.16
N SER A 23 1.06 -11.06 2.01
CA SER A 23 1.84 -11.75 3.05
C SER A 23 3.30 -11.26 3.13
N ARG A 24 3.79 -10.63 2.05
CA ARG A 24 5.10 -10.00 1.96
C ARG A 24 5.04 -8.49 2.09
N ARG A 25 3.89 -7.93 2.50
CA ARG A 25 3.79 -6.54 2.94
C ARG A 25 4.67 -6.40 4.16
N THR A 26 5.92 -6.05 3.90
CA THR A 26 6.62 -5.13 4.75
C THR A 26 5.94 -3.76 4.61
N THR A 27 6.60 -2.72 5.04
CA THR A 27 6.27 -1.29 4.96
C THR A 27 6.06 -0.73 3.54
N GLU A 28 5.66 -1.59 2.60
CA GLU A 28 5.27 -1.29 1.24
C GLU A 28 3.80 -0.91 1.12
N ILE A 29 3.54 0.18 0.41
CA ILE A 29 2.19 0.63 0.04
C ILE A 29 2.10 0.51 -1.47
N VAL A 30 1.19 -0.35 -1.94
CA VAL A 30 0.86 -0.50 -3.36
C VAL A 30 -0.54 0.07 -3.56
N GLU A 31 -0.61 1.25 -4.17
CA GLU A 31 -1.84 1.95 -4.57
C GLU A 31 -1.92 2.00 -6.11
N PRO A 32 -3.10 2.13 -6.72
CA PRO A 32 -3.22 2.34 -8.16
C PRO A 32 -2.37 3.54 -8.61
N GLY A 33 -1.33 3.28 -9.42
CA GLY A 33 -0.41 4.31 -9.92
C GLY A 33 0.77 4.65 -9.00
N ARG A 34 0.94 3.98 -7.85
CA ARG A 34 2.05 4.27 -6.93
C ARG A 34 2.49 3.05 -6.14
N ILE A 35 3.80 2.84 -6.09
CA ILE A 35 4.43 1.87 -5.20
C ILE A 35 5.44 2.60 -4.32
N ARG A 36 5.35 2.43 -3.00
CA ARG A 36 6.28 2.99 -2.01
C ARG A 36 6.93 1.87 -1.22
N PHE A 37 8.24 1.94 -1.03
CA PHE A 37 9.06 1.00 -0.28
C PHE A 37 9.76 1.77 0.84
N HIS A 38 9.56 1.44 2.13
CA HIS A 38 10.33 2.09 3.20
C HIS A 38 10.62 1.16 4.38
N PRO A 39 11.82 0.61 4.58
CA PRO A 39 12.13 -0.50 5.50
C PRO A 39 11.54 -0.43 6.93
N GLN A 40 11.35 0.76 7.49
CA GLN A 40 10.56 1.01 8.71
C GLN A 40 9.57 2.16 8.46
N ASP A 41 8.28 1.88 8.24
CA ASP A 41 7.27 2.85 7.78
C ASP A 41 7.32 4.16 8.57
N ALA A 42 8.03 5.16 8.03
CA ALA A 42 8.35 6.38 8.73
C ALA A 42 7.10 7.25 8.97
N ARG A 43 6.01 6.99 8.25
CA ARG A 43 4.76 7.75 8.36
C ARG A 43 4.21 7.70 9.78
N VAL A 44 4.31 6.55 10.46
CA VAL A 44 3.73 6.36 11.79
C VAL A 44 4.35 7.33 12.79
N TRP A 45 5.68 7.44 12.83
CA TRP A 45 6.35 8.31 13.79
C TRP A 45 6.32 9.79 13.35
N VAL A 46 6.43 10.06 12.05
CA VAL A 46 6.34 11.42 11.51
C VAL A 46 4.95 12.03 11.78
N LEU A 47 3.87 11.29 11.50
CA LEU A 47 2.50 11.75 11.77
C LEU A 47 2.26 11.95 13.27
N LYS A 48 2.76 11.05 14.10
CA LYS A 48 2.67 11.18 15.56
C LYS A 48 3.35 12.46 16.06
N GLU A 49 4.56 12.75 15.56
CA GLU A 49 5.31 13.93 15.97
C GLU A 49 4.70 15.22 15.40
N TYR A 50 4.21 15.18 14.16
CA TYR A 50 3.47 16.27 13.54
C TYR A 50 2.22 16.64 14.36
N GLN A 51 1.42 15.65 14.76
CA GLN A 51 0.24 15.84 15.60
C GLN A 51 0.59 16.47 16.96
N LYS A 52 1.68 16.05 17.61
CA LYS A 52 2.15 16.70 18.85
C LYS A 52 2.48 18.17 18.63
N ARG A 53 3.15 18.51 17.52
CA ARG A 53 3.51 19.89 17.18
C ARG A 53 2.29 20.74 16.89
N LEU A 54 1.29 20.21 16.18
CA LEU A 54 0.03 20.92 15.94
C LEU A 54 -0.72 21.21 17.24
N LYS A 55 -0.79 20.22 18.16
CA LYS A 55 -1.38 20.42 19.48
C LYS A 55 -0.65 21.49 20.28
N LYS A 56 0.70 21.51 20.22
CA LYS A 56 1.51 22.56 20.86
C LYS A 56 1.20 23.96 20.32
N LEU A 57 0.84 24.06 19.04
CA LEU A 57 0.50 25.31 18.36
C LEU A 57 -1.00 25.66 18.44
N CYS A 58 -1.83 24.83 19.09
CA CYS A 58 -3.29 24.98 19.13
C CYS A 58 -3.95 25.00 17.73
N LEU A 59 -3.38 24.27 16.76
CA LEU A 59 -3.87 24.19 15.38
C LEU A 59 -4.55 22.85 15.05
N ALA A 60 -4.79 22.00 16.07
CA ALA A 60 -5.39 20.66 15.94
C ALA A 60 -6.40 20.38 17.05
#